data_AF-A0A6P1KHN0-F1
#
_entry.id   AF-A0A6P1KHN0-F1
#
_cell.length_a   1.000
_cell.length_b   1.000
_cell.length_c   1.000
_cell.angle_alpha   90.00
_cell.angle_beta   90.00
_cell.angle_gamma   90.00
#
_symmetry.space_group_name_H-M   'P 1'
#
loop_
_entity.id
_entity.type
_entity.pdbx_description
1 polymer ?
#
loop_
_entity_poly.entity_id
_entity_poly.type
_entity_poly.pdbx_seq_one_letter_code
_entity_poly.pdbx_strand_id
1 'polypeptide(L)'
;MYINFFISSIAGIVVVVLAAFGLLQWLHIPAGNFLDWVIGGASFWWLLVIVTVPWNVHFQAKEVLAEAAQSTEKGIPVDEKQVKYVTLLAKRSLWVAIALHLFSAVGLYTLATTGISTVGYISSGAALLLTILRPAIRAYEYLYARLAMIRQEWKYPREDIFELRDRFSILEQKIQSLEDQLNPEQPYSLPATQQRFAEETRRDLARIAANFEELRATNQTEHERLAREARTAIAQLSTDGQFLDHVREIIRFFKTA
;
A
#
# COMPACT_ATOMS: atom_id res chain seq x y z
N MET A 1 28.29 11.36 -0.95
CA MET A 1 27.61 12.47 -0.24
C MET A 1 28.36 12.91 1.01
N TYR A 2 28.73 12.00 1.92
CA TYR A 2 29.44 12.34 3.17
C TYR A 2 30.84 12.96 2.99
N ILE A 3 31.61 12.53 1.98
CA ILE A 3 32.96 13.09 1.71
C ILE A 3 32.88 14.56 1.29
N ASN A 4 31.92 14.92 0.43
CA ASN A 4 31.73 16.31 0.01
C ASN A 4 31.30 17.21 1.18
N PHE A 5 30.42 16.71 2.06
CA PHE A 5 30.05 17.42 3.29
C PHE A 5 31.24 17.61 4.23
N PHE A 6 32.08 16.58 4.36
CA PHE A 6 33.29 16.64 5.19
C PHE A 6 34.28 17.68 4.68
N ILE A 7 34.54 17.69 3.37
CA ILE A 7 35.43 18.66 2.72
C ILE A 7 34.86 20.07 2.80
N SER A 8 33.55 20.24 2.53
CA SER A 8 32.90 21.57 2.60
C SER A 8 32.91 22.14 4.02
N SER A 9 32.76 21.29 5.03
CA SER A 9 32.75 21.73 6.42
C SER A 9 34.16 22.10 6.91
N ILE A 10 35.21 21.42 6.45
CA ILE A 10 36.60 21.84 6.71
C ILE A 10 36.86 23.21 6.09
N ALA A 11 36.51 23.39 4.81
CA ALA A 11 36.68 24.67 4.12
C ALA A 11 35.90 25.80 4.83
N GLY A 12 34.67 25.53 5.27
CA GLY A 12 33.85 26.47 6.03
C GLY A 12 34.51 26.90 7.34
N ILE A 13 35.03 25.95 8.12
CA ILE A 13 35.74 26.27 9.37
C ILE A 13 37.00 27.08 9.11
N VAL A 14 37.78 26.71 8.09
CA VAL A 14 38.98 27.48 7.71
C VAL A 14 38.61 28.92 7.37
N VAL A 15 37.58 29.13 6.54
CA VAL A 15 37.12 30.48 6.19
C VAL A 15 36.66 31.26 7.42
N VAL A 16 35.88 30.65 8.30
CA VAL A 16 35.38 31.30 9.53
C VAL A 16 36.53 31.65 10.48
N VAL A 17 37.48 30.74 10.68
CA VAL A 17 38.67 30.95 11.53
C VAL A 17 39.52 32.09 10.97
N LEU A 18 39.78 32.11 9.67
CA LEU A 18 40.56 33.17 9.02
C LEU A 18 39.83 34.52 9.03
N ALA A 19 38.52 34.54 8.79
CA ALA A 19 37.71 35.75 8.81
C ALA A 19 37.62 36.34 10.23
N ALA A 20 37.39 35.50 11.23
CA ALA A 20 37.34 35.93 12.63
C ALA A 20 38.70 36.45 13.11
N PHE A 21 39.80 35.75 12.76
CA PHE A 21 41.15 36.22 13.06
C PHE A 21 41.45 37.56 12.38
N GLY A 22 41.17 37.68 11.08
CA GLY A 22 41.38 38.91 10.32
C GLY A 22 40.59 40.10 10.88
N LEU A 23 39.34 39.88 11.29
CA LEU A 23 38.50 40.91 11.91
C LEU A 23 39.05 41.36 13.27
N LEU A 24 39.46 40.42 14.13
CA LEU A 24 40.03 40.75 15.44
C LEU A 24 41.36 41.50 15.33
N GLN A 25 42.20 41.12 14.35
CA GLN A 25 43.43 41.83 14.03
C GLN A 25 43.14 43.24 13.51
N TRP A 26 42.14 43.41 12.63
CA TRP A 26 41.70 44.73 12.17
C TRP A 26 41.22 45.59 13.36
N LEU A 27 40.46 45.02 14.28
CA LEU A 27 40.00 45.72 15.48
C LEU A 27 41.09 45.92 16.56
N HIS A 28 42.33 45.47 16.30
CA HIS A 28 43.46 45.54 17.23
C HIS A 28 43.18 44.88 18.59
N ILE A 29 42.30 43.86 18.60
CA ILE A 29 41.98 43.10 19.80
C ILE A 29 43.04 42.01 19.99
N PRO A 30 43.74 41.95 21.13
CA PRO A 30 44.74 40.90 21.38
C PRO A 30 44.05 39.52 21.43
N ALA A 31 44.26 38.72 20.39
CA ALA A 31 43.54 37.47 20.14
C ALA A 31 44.44 36.22 20.10
N GLY A 32 45.65 36.28 20.67
CA GLY A 32 46.63 35.18 20.61
C GLY A 32 47.40 35.13 19.29
N ASN A 33 48.25 34.12 19.13
CA ASN A 33 49.07 33.97 17.92
C ASN A 33 48.30 33.20 16.82
N PHE A 34 48.74 33.29 15.56
CA PHE A 34 48.09 32.57 14.46
C PHE A 34 48.09 31.03 14.67
N LEU A 35 49.13 30.49 15.31
CA LEU A 35 49.26 29.07 15.60
C LEU A 35 48.16 28.58 16.55
N ASP A 36 47.74 29.39 17.52
CA ASP A 36 46.66 29.12 18.47
C ASP A 36 45.31 28.99 17.75
N TRP A 37 45.08 29.80 16.71
CA TRP A 37 43.88 29.73 15.88
C TRP A 37 43.86 28.48 15.00
N VAL A 38 45.01 28.12 14.42
CA VAL A 38 45.13 26.87 13.63
C VAL A 38 44.93 25.65 14.52
N ILE A 39 45.58 25.60 15.69
CA ILE A 39 45.44 24.51 16.65
C ILE A 39 44.02 24.45 17.20
N GLY A 40 43.42 25.59 17.54
CA GLY A 40 42.04 25.67 18.01
C GLY A 40 41.01 25.23 16.96
N GLY A 41 41.19 25.64 15.70
CA GLY A 41 40.32 25.21 14.60
C GLY A 41 40.45 23.70 14.32
N ALA A 42 41.69 23.19 14.29
CA ALA A 42 41.96 21.78 14.09
C ALA A 42 41.45 20.93 15.26
N SER A 43 41.66 21.37 16.51
CA SER A 43 41.17 20.67 17.70
C SER A 43 39.65 20.66 17.74
N PHE A 44 39.00 21.79 17.46
CA PHE A 44 37.54 21.87 17.39
C PHE A 44 36.97 20.90 16.36
N TRP A 45 37.52 20.90 15.14
CA TRP A 45 37.08 20.00 14.09
C TRP A 45 37.29 18.52 14.47
N TRP A 46 38.47 18.19 14.98
CA TRP A 46 38.79 16.85 15.44
C TRP A 46 37.86 16.38 16.56
N LEU A 47 37.62 17.23 17.57
CA LEU A 47 36.69 16.95 18.66
C LEU A 47 35.28 16.70 18.14
N LEU A 48 34.80 17.47 17.16
CA LEU A 48 33.51 17.26 16.54
C LEU A 48 33.42 15.85 15.91
N VAL A 49 34.44 15.40 15.20
CA VAL A 49 34.48 14.07 14.57
C VAL A 49 34.46 12.96 15.61
N ILE A 50 35.35 13.00 16.61
CA ILE A 50 35.45 11.93 17.61
C ILE A 50 34.23 11.88 18.54
N VAL A 51 33.54 13.01 18.72
CA VAL A 51 32.30 13.10 19.50
C VAL A 51 31.10 12.58 18.70
N THR A 52 31.10 12.75 17.39
CA THR A 52 29.93 12.38 16.58
C THR A 52 29.98 10.94 16.11
N VAL A 53 31.06 10.54 15.43
CA VAL A 53 31.08 9.26 14.68
C VAL A 53 31.07 8.04 15.60
N PRO A 54 32.01 7.87 16.56
CA PRO A 54 32.07 6.68 17.41
C PRO A 54 30.81 6.49 18.27
N TRP A 55 30.31 7.57 18.85
CA TRP A 55 29.11 7.54 19.69
C TRP A 55 27.85 7.24 18.86
N ASN A 56 27.70 7.83 17.67
CA ASN A 56 26.59 7.47 16.77
C ASN A 56 26.61 5.98 16.44
N VAL A 57 27.78 5.43 16.07
CA VAL A 57 27.92 3.99 15.75
C VAL A 57 27.57 3.12 16.96
N HIS A 58 27.98 3.51 18.17
CA HIS A 58 27.66 2.77 19.39
C HIS A 58 26.15 2.68 19.65
N PHE A 59 25.47 3.82 19.68
CA PHE A 59 24.05 3.87 20.00
C PHE A 59 23.18 3.32 18.86
N GLN A 60 23.55 3.56 17.60
CA GLN A 60 22.86 2.95 16.46
C GLN A 60 22.99 1.42 16.47
N ALA A 61 24.17 0.88 16.83
CA ALA A 61 24.32 -0.57 17.00
C ALA A 61 23.45 -1.10 18.16
N LYS A 62 23.27 -0.34 19.24
CA LYS A 62 22.36 -0.71 20.34
C LYS A 62 20.89 -0.70 19.91
N GLU A 63 20.47 0.26 19.10
CA GLU A 63 19.12 0.32 18.51
C GLU A 63 18.85 -0.91 17.65
N VAL A 64 19.75 -1.23 16.72
CA VAL A 64 19.63 -2.42 15.85
C VAL A 64 19.55 -3.72 16.66
N LEU A 65 20.32 -3.85 17.74
CA LEU A 65 20.21 -5.02 18.63
C LEU A 65 18.86 -5.09 19.36
N ALA A 66 18.31 -3.93 19.74
CA ALA A 66 17.02 -3.86 20.39
C ALA A 66 15.86 -4.22 19.43
N GLU A 67 15.98 -3.85 18.15
CA GLU A 67 15.06 -4.26 17.07
C GLU A 67 15.20 -5.74 16.72
N ALA A 68 16.43 -6.27 16.66
CA ALA A 68 16.68 -7.69 16.43
C ALA A 68 16.09 -8.56 17.54
N ALA A 69 16.23 -8.14 18.81
CA ALA A 69 15.62 -8.81 19.95
C ALA A 69 14.08 -8.81 19.83
N GLN A 70 13.49 -7.66 19.47
CA GLN A 70 12.04 -7.55 19.27
C GLN A 70 11.56 -8.41 18.09
N SER A 71 12.32 -8.47 17.00
CA SER A 71 12.01 -9.29 15.83
C SER A 71 12.05 -10.78 16.17
N THR A 72 13.03 -11.20 16.97
CA THR A 72 13.15 -12.57 17.48
C THR A 72 11.95 -12.93 18.36
N GLU A 73 11.54 -12.03 19.26
CA GLU A 73 10.33 -12.20 20.09
C GLU A 73 9.05 -12.24 19.24
N LYS A 74 9.04 -11.57 18.08
CA LYS A 74 7.95 -11.59 17.09
C LYS A 74 8.01 -12.81 16.15
N GLY A 75 8.94 -13.74 16.34
CA GLY A 75 9.11 -14.91 15.49
C GLY A 75 9.58 -14.58 14.07
N ILE A 76 10.08 -13.36 13.84
CA ILE A 76 10.65 -12.93 12.57
C ILE A 76 12.10 -13.46 12.51
N PRO A 77 12.50 -14.19 11.46
CA PRO A 77 13.84 -14.73 11.36
C PRO A 77 14.88 -13.59 11.30
N VAL A 78 15.88 -13.65 12.17
CA VAL A 78 17.01 -12.72 12.19
C VAL A 78 18.30 -13.50 11.94
N ASP A 79 19.20 -12.94 11.14
CA ASP A 79 20.52 -13.55 10.88
C ASP A 79 21.43 -13.39 12.11
N GLU A 80 21.66 -14.51 12.81
CA GLU A 80 22.56 -14.62 13.96
C GLU A 80 23.98 -14.10 13.69
N LYS A 81 24.49 -14.22 12.45
CA LYS A 81 25.81 -13.69 12.10
C LYS A 81 25.83 -12.16 12.15
N GLN A 82 24.74 -11.53 11.70
CA GLN A 82 24.60 -10.07 11.73
C GLN A 82 24.44 -9.58 13.16
N VAL A 83 23.63 -10.26 13.99
CA VAL A 83 23.48 -9.92 15.41
C VAL A 83 24.83 -9.96 16.14
N LYS A 84 25.64 -11.00 15.91
CA LYS A 84 27.00 -11.11 16.48
C LYS A 84 27.92 -9.99 16.00
N TYR A 85 27.90 -9.65 14.71
CA TYR A 85 28.68 -8.54 14.17
C TYR A 85 28.29 -7.21 14.82
N VAL A 86 27.00 -6.89 14.87
CA VAL A 86 26.50 -5.65 15.48
C VAL A 86 26.82 -5.59 16.98
N THR A 87 26.74 -6.73 17.69
CA THR A 87 27.15 -6.83 19.10
C THR A 87 28.62 -6.48 19.31
N LEU A 88 29.50 -6.99 18.45
CA LEU A 88 30.92 -6.68 18.50
C LEU A 88 31.18 -5.21 18.16
N LEU A 89 30.49 -4.69 17.14
CA LEU A 89 30.58 -3.29 16.71
C LEU A 89 30.18 -2.34 17.84
N ALA A 90 29.08 -2.61 18.55
CA ALA A 90 28.64 -1.83 19.69
C ALA A 90 29.70 -1.78 20.82
N LYS A 91 30.32 -2.92 21.14
CA LYS A 91 31.36 -2.97 22.19
C LYS A 91 32.63 -2.23 21.75
N ARG A 92 33.07 -2.43 20.51
CA ARG A 92 34.31 -1.83 19.99
C ARG A 92 34.17 -0.32 19.81
N SER A 93 33.04 0.17 19.31
CA SER A 93 32.82 1.61 19.12
C SER A 93 32.84 2.38 20.43
N LEU A 94 32.36 1.79 21.53
CA LEU A 94 32.48 2.38 22.88
C LEU A 94 33.94 2.57 23.28
N TRP A 95 34.76 1.53 23.15
CA TRP A 95 36.18 1.60 23.48
C TRP A 95 36.92 2.59 22.57
N VAL A 96 36.61 2.61 21.28
CA VAL A 96 37.16 3.59 20.33
C VAL A 96 36.78 5.01 20.72
N ALA A 97 35.52 5.25 21.11
CA ALA A 97 35.06 6.55 21.56
C ALA A 97 35.86 7.03 22.78
N ILE A 98 35.91 6.21 23.84
CA ILE A 98 36.60 6.56 25.09
C ILE A 98 38.11 6.77 24.84
N ALA A 99 38.75 5.86 24.09
CA ALA A 99 40.18 5.96 23.79
C ALA A 99 40.51 7.23 22.99
N LEU A 100 39.72 7.55 21.96
CA LEU A 100 39.92 8.76 21.16
C LEU A 100 39.82 10.03 22.01
N HIS A 101 38.85 10.12 22.91
CA HIS A 101 38.72 11.30 23.78
C HIS A 101 39.87 11.38 24.79
N LEU A 102 40.26 10.25 25.39
CA LEU A 102 41.34 10.22 26.36
C LEU A 102 42.68 10.60 25.71
N PHE A 103 43.02 10.01 24.55
CA PHE A 103 44.23 10.36 23.83
C PHE A 103 44.21 11.80 23.32
N SER A 104 43.05 12.30 22.88
CA SER A 104 42.91 13.71 22.47
C SER A 104 43.10 14.64 23.66
N ALA A 105 42.53 14.34 24.82
CA ALA A 105 42.68 15.12 26.03
C ALA A 105 44.15 15.18 26.48
N VAL A 106 44.84 14.03 26.49
CA VAL A 106 46.27 13.94 26.85
C VAL A 106 47.14 14.68 25.83
N GLY A 107 46.88 14.51 24.53
CA GLY A 107 47.63 15.19 23.47
C GLY A 107 47.48 16.71 23.55
N LEU A 108 46.24 17.20 23.66
CA LEU A 108 45.96 18.63 23.78
C LEU A 108 46.51 19.24 25.07
N TYR A 109 46.46 18.50 26.18
CA TYR A 109 47.08 18.93 27.43
C TYR A 109 48.60 19.03 27.30
N THR A 110 49.23 18.05 26.65
CA THR A 110 50.69 18.05 26.41
C THR A 110 51.11 19.23 25.53
N LEU A 111 50.35 19.56 24.49
CA LEU A 111 50.59 20.77 23.67
C LEU A 111 50.51 22.07 24.50
N ALA A 112 49.64 22.09 25.51
CA ALA A 112 49.50 23.24 26.40
C ALA A 112 50.65 23.34 27.41
N THR A 113 51.04 22.22 28.03
CA THR A 113 52.12 22.20 29.04
C THR A 113 53.51 22.39 28.44
N THR A 114 53.71 22.02 27.17
CA THR A 114 54.94 22.29 26.42
C THR A 114 55.03 23.73 25.88
N GLY A 115 53.99 24.55 26.11
CA GLY A 115 53.98 25.95 25.71
C GLY A 115 53.72 26.21 24.22
N ILE A 116 53.30 25.19 23.47
CA ILE A 116 53.02 25.32 22.03
C ILE A 116 51.73 26.13 21.81
N SER A 117 50.68 25.85 22.59
CA SER A 117 49.43 26.61 22.53
C SER A 117 48.64 26.58 23.83
N THR A 118 48.28 27.76 24.33
CA THR A 118 47.44 27.91 25.54
C THR A 118 46.02 27.40 25.33
N VAL A 119 45.54 27.37 24.08
CA VAL A 119 44.24 26.82 23.67
C VAL A 119 44.13 25.32 23.96
N GLY A 120 45.26 24.62 24.11
CA GLY A 120 45.31 23.20 24.47
C GLY A 120 44.66 22.88 25.82
N TYR A 121 44.72 23.77 26.82
CA TYR A 121 44.06 23.56 28.12
C TYR A 121 42.53 23.51 27.98
N ILE A 122 41.96 24.50 27.29
CA ILE A 122 40.51 24.59 27.04
C ILE A 122 40.06 23.42 26.16
N SER A 123 40.83 23.11 25.13
CA SER A 123 40.52 22.00 24.21
C SER A 123 40.58 20.63 24.91
N SER A 124 41.53 20.43 25.84
CA SER A 124 41.62 19.22 26.66
C SER A 124 40.43 19.08 27.61
N GLY A 125 40.04 20.17 28.29
CA GLY A 125 38.84 20.20 29.11
C GLY A 125 37.57 19.91 28.30
N ALA A 126 37.44 20.50 27.11
CA ALA A 126 36.34 20.23 26.19
C ALA A 126 36.29 18.76 25.76
N ALA A 127 37.44 18.13 25.46
CA ALA A 127 37.53 16.71 25.12
C ALA A 127 36.97 15.82 26.25
N LEU A 128 37.35 16.10 27.50
CA LEU A 128 36.85 15.35 28.66
C LEU A 128 35.36 15.58 28.89
N LEU A 129 34.88 16.83 28.82
CA LEU A 129 33.45 17.14 28.98
C LEU A 129 32.59 16.49 27.90
N LEU A 130 33.02 16.52 26.65
CA LEU A 130 32.29 15.95 25.52
C LEU A 130 32.25 14.42 25.56
N THR A 131 33.17 13.78 26.30
CA THR A 131 33.13 12.34 26.60
C THR A 131 31.87 11.96 27.36
N ILE A 132 31.28 12.88 28.15
CA ILE A 132 30.07 12.62 28.94
C ILE A 132 28.83 13.23 28.29
N LEU A 133 28.94 14.48 27.81
CA LEU A 133 27.79 15.25 27.36
C LEU A 133 27.10 14.63 26.13
N ARG A 134 27.88 14.22 25.13
CA ARG A 134 27.30 13.65 23.90
C ARG A 134 26.66 12.28 24.13
N PRO A 135 27.28 11.34 24.87
CA PRO A 135 26.62 10.09 25.24
C PRO A 135 25.32 10.29 26.00
N ALA A 136 25.25 11.27 26.90
CA ALA A 136 24.03 11.55 27.64
C ALA A 136 22.86 11.92 26.70
N ILE A 137 23.11 12.78 25.71
CA ILE A 137 22.10 13.16 24.70
C ILE A 137 21.68 11.93 23.88
N ARG A 138 22.64 11.14 23.39
CA ARG A 138 22.35 9.94 22.59
C ARG A 138 21.65 8.85 23.39
N ALA A 139 21.98 8.69 24.66
CA ALA A 139 21.28 7.78 25.56
C ALA A 139 19.84 8.22 25.77
N TYR A 140 19.59 9.53 25.92
CA TYR A 140 18.23 10.06 25.97
C TYR A 140 17.44 9.79 24.68
N GLU A 141 18.03 10.04 23.50
CA GLU A 141 17.40 9.73 22.20
C GLU A 141 17.06 8.25 22.09
N TYR A 142 17.99 7.36 22.47
CA TYR A 142 17.76 5.91 22.51
C TYR A 142 16.59 5.54 23.43
N LEU A 143 16.55 6.10 24.65
CA LEU A 143 15.46 5.86 25.60
C LEU A 143 14.12 6.37 25.06
N TYR A 144 14.11 7.55 24.44
CA TYR A 144 12.93 8.11 23.81
C TYR A 144 12.42 7.22 22.67
N ALA A 145 13.31 6.78 21.78
CA ALA A 145 12.96 5.86 20.70
C ALA A 145 12.39 4.54 21.24
N ARG A 146 12.97 4.00 22.32
CA ARG A 146 12.47 2.79 22.96
C ARG A 146 11.09 2.98 23.57
N LEU A 147 10.85 4.10 24.25
CA LEU A 147 9.54 4.44 24.79
C LEU A 147 8.50 4.68 23.69
N ALA A 148 8.90 5.29 22.57
CA ALA A 148 8.04 5.48 21.41
C ALA A 148 7.63 4.15 20.78
N MET A 149 8.56 3.19 20.66
CA MET A 149 8.26 1.82 20.21
C MET A 149 7.27 1.12 21.14
N ILE A 150 7.47 1.18 22.46
CA ILE A 150 6.54 0.59 23.43
C ILE A 150 5.15 1.24 23.33
N ARG A 151 5.11 2.58 23.23
CA ARG A 151 3.85 3.32 23.07
C ARG A 151 3.12 2.91 21.78
N GLN A 152 3.84 2.65 20.70
CA GLN A 152 3.24 2.20 19.44
C GLN A 152 2.60 0.82 19.60
N GLU A 153 3.24 -0.12 20.31
CA GLU A 153 2.66 -1.43 20.62
C GLU A 153 1.38 -1.32 21.46
N TRP A 154 1.29 -0.33 22.35
CA TRP A 154 0.05 -0.09 23.12
C TRP A 154 -1.05 0.56 22.30
N LYS A 155 -0.71 1.42 21.33
CA LYS A 155 -1.69 2.12 20.51
C LYS A 155 -2.27 1.24 19.41
N TYR A 156 -1.46 0.31 18.88
CA TYR A 156 -1.85 -0.63 17.84
C TYR A 156 -1.44 -2.05 18.28
N PRO A 157 -2.21 -2.68 19.17
CA PRO A 157 -1.90 -4.01 19.66
C PRO A 157 -1.95 -5.04 18.53
N ARG A 158 -1.27 -6.18 18.75
CA ARG A 158 -1.10 -7.22 17.73
C ARG A 158 -2.45 -7.83 17.34
N GLU A 159 -3.34 -7.93 18.33
CA GLU A 159 -4.71 -8.41 18.22
C GLU A 159 -5.47 -7.65 17.13
N ASP A 160 -5.34 -6.32 17.09
CA ASP A 160 -6.02 -5.47 16.10
C ASP A 160 -5.51 -5.71 14.67
N ILE A 161 -4.20 -5.97 14.51
CA ILE A 161 -3.61 -6.28 13.19
C ILE A 161 -4.01 -7.68 12.72
N PHE A 162 -4.04 -8.66 13.63
CA PHE A 162 -4.54 -10.00 13.31
C PHE A 162 -6.02 -9.97 12.95
N GLU A 163 -6.84 -9.23 13.70
CA GLU A 163 -8.25 -9.01 13.38
C GLU A 163 -8.40 -8.36 12.00
N LEU A 164 -7.60 -7.32 11.69
CA LEU A 164 -7.64 -6.68 10.39
C LEU A 164 -7.27 -7.66 9.25
N ARG A 165 -6.23 -8.47 9.43
CA ARG A 165 -5.81 -9.47 8.43
C ARG A 165 -6.88 -10.52 8.21
N ASP A 166 -7.50 -11.01 9.28
CA ASP A 166 -8.60 -11.98 9.20
C ASP A 166 -9.81 -11.38 8.47
N ARG A 167 -10.21 -10.17 8.85
CA ARG A 167 -11.29 -9.41 8.18
C ARG A 167 -10.98 -9.17 6.71
N PHE A 168 -9.73 -8.89 6.35
CA PHE A 168 -9.30 -8.73 4.97
C PHE A 168 -9.36 -10.03 4.19
N SER A 169 -8.89 -11.15 4.76
CA SER A 169 -9.00 -12.48 4.15
C SER A 169 -10.45 -12.88 3.92
N ILE A 170 -11.34 -12.59 4.87
CA ILE A 170 -12.78 -12.82 4.73
C ILE A 170 -13.36 -11.96 3.60
N LEU A 171 -12.92 -10.70 3.48
CA LEU A 171 -13.39 -9.81 2.43
C LEU A 171 -12.94 -10.30 1.04
N GLU A 172 -11.69 -10.74 0.92
CA GLU A 172 -11.14 -11.30 -0.31
C GLU A 172 -11.91 -12.55 -0.75
N GLN A 173 -12.21 -13.47 0.17
CA GLN A 173 -13.04 -14.64 -0.12
C GLN A 173 -14.46 -14.26 -0.56
N LYS A 174 -15.07 -13.24 0.06
CA LYS A 174 -16.39 -12.75 -0.34
C LYS A 174 -16.38 -12.13 -1.73
N ILE A 175 -15.34 -11.37 -2.06
CA ILE A 175 -15.16 -10.78 -3.40
C ILE A 175 -15.01 -11.89 -4.44
N GLN A 176 -14.15 -12.88 -4.18
CA GLN A 176 -13.97 -14.02 -5.08
C GLN A 176 -15.29 -14.76 -5.32
N SER A 177 -16.06 -15.01 -4.25
CA SER A 177 -17.37 -15.64 -4.38
C SER A 177 -18.38 -14.80 -5.17
N LEU A 178 -18.32 -13.47 -5.09
CA LEU A 178 -19.19 -12.59 -5.87
C LEU A 178 -18.78 -12.58 -7.35
N GLU A 179 -17.47 -12.53 -7.63
CA GLU A 179 -16.95 -12.64 -8.99
C GLU A 179 -17.37 -13.94 -9.64
N ASP A 180 -17.26 -15.08 -8.94
CA ASP A 180 -17.69 -16.38 -9.46
C ASP A 180 -19.20 -16.44 -9.75
N GLN A 181 -20.03 -15.82 -8.91
CA GLN A 181 -21.49 -15.76 -9.10
C GLN A 181 -21.92 -14.82 -10.23
N LEU A 182 -21.11 -13.81 -10.53
CA LEU A 182 -21.38 -12.81 -11.57
C LEU A 182 -20.65 -13.09 -12.88
N ASN A 183 -19.79 -14.10 -12.93
CA ASN A 183 -19.02 -14.44 -14.12
C ASN A 183 -19.92 -15.08 -15.20
N PRO A 184 -20.17 -14.42 -16.34
CA PRO A 184 -21.05 -14.95 -17.39
C PRO A 184 -20.52 -16.23 -18.06
N GLU A 185 -19.23 -16.55 -17.94
CA GLU A 185 -18.65 -17.79 -18.46
C GLU A 185 -19.03 -19.02 -17.61
N GLN A 186 -19.39 -18.82 -16.34
CA GLN A 186 -19.80 -19.91 -15.47
C GLN A 186 -21.26 -20.31 -15.74
N PRO A 187 -21.56 -21.60 -16.00
CA PRO A 187 -22.93 -22.04 -16.36
C PRO A 187 -23.98 -21.76 -15.29
N TYR A 188 -23.55 -21.72 -14.02
CA TYR A 188 -24.39 -21.50 -12.83
C TYR A 188 -24.42 -20.04 -12.37
N SER A 189 -23.74 -19.13 -13.07
CA SER A 189 -23.77 -17.71 -12.71
C SER A 189 -25.14 -17.10 -12.93
N LEU A 190 -25.39 -15.98 -12.23
CA LEU A 190 -26.64 -15.24 -12.38
C LEU A 190 -26.86 -14.78 -13.83
N PRO A 191 -25.88 -14.17 -14.53
CA PRO A 191 -26.06 -13.75 -15.92
C PRO A 191 -26.32 -14.93 -16.87
N ALA A 192 -25.59 -16.04 -16.72
CA ALA A 192 -25.78 -17.22 -17.57
C ALA A 192 -27.16 -17.86 -17.37
N THR A 193 -27.64 -17.91 -16.12
CA THR A 193 -28.98 -18.42 -15.80
C THR A 193 -30.08 -17.51 -16.35
N GLN A 194 -29.91 -16.20 -16.21
CA GLN A 194 -30.85 -15.22 -16.77
C GLN A 194 -30.90 -15.28 -18.30
N GLN A 195 -29.76 -15.44 -18.97
CA GLN A 195 -29.70 -15.59 -20.42
C GLN A 195 -30.40 -16.87 -20.89
N ARG A 196 -30.17 -18.00 -20.23
CA ARG A 196 -30.87 -19.26 -20.52
C ARG A 196 -32.39 -19.10 -20.38
N PHE A 197 -32.84 -18.48 -19.29
CA PHE A 197 -34.27 -18.26 -19.07
C PHE A 197 -34.88 -17.34 -20.14
N ALA A 198 -34.14 -16.32 -20.58
CA ALA A 198 -34.56 -15.44 -21.66
C ALA A 198 -34.64 -16.17 -23.01
N GLU A 199 -33.69 -17.06 -23.31
CA GLU A 199 -33.70 -17.89 -24.51
C GLU A 199 -34.86 -18.90 -24.52
N GLU A 200 -35.12 -19.56 -23.39
CA GLU A 200 -36.26 -20.47 -23.22
C GLU A 200 -37.58 -19.72 -23.40
N THR A 201 -37.75 -18.58 -22.72
CA THR A 201 -38.94 -17.72 -22.87
C THR A 201 -39.14 -17.31 -24.33
N ARG A 202 -38.06 -16.96 -25.05
CA ARG A 202 -38.14 -16.58 -26.46
C ARG A 202 -38.57 -17.74 -27.36
N ARG A 203 -38.10 -18.96 -27.09
CA ARG A 203 -38.52 -20.17 -27.80
C ARG A 203 -39.99 -20.50 -27.56
N ASP A 204 -40.45 -20.38 -26.32
CA ASP A 204 -41.85 -20.62 -25.96
C ASP A 204 -42.78 -19.60 -26.61
N LEU A 205 -42.41 -18.31 -26.60
CA LEU A 205 -43.15 -17.26 -27.31
C LEU A 205 -43.21 -17.53 -28.82
N ALA A 206 -42.10 -17.97 -29.44
CA ALA A 206 -42.08 -18.33 -30.85
C ALA A 206 -43.01 -19.52 -31.15
N ARG A 207 -43.05 -20.51 -30.25
CA ARG A 207 -43.97 -21.67 -30.37
C ARG A 207 -45.43 -21.25 -30.24
N ILE A 208 -45.76 -20.40 -29.26
CA ILE A 208 -47.11 -19.87 -29.09
C ILE A 208 -47.54 -19.07 -30.32
N ALA A 209 -46.67 -18.22 -30.87
CA ALA A 209 -46.95 -17.46 -32.08
C ALA A 209 -47.20 -18.38 -33.30
N ALA A 210 -46.41 -19.44 -33.47
CA ALA A 210 -46.60 -20.41 -34.55
C ALA A 210 -47.94 -21.16 -34.40
N ASN A 211 -48.26 -21.65 -33.20
CA ASN A 211 -49.52 -22.32 -32.92
C ASN A 211 -50.72 -21.39 -33.17
N PHE A 212 -50.59 -20.10 -32.81
CA PHE A 212 -51.63 -19.12 -33.05
C PHE A 212 -51.89 -18.91 -34.55
N GLU A 213 -50.83 -18.82 -35.36
CA GLU A 213 -50.96 -18.67 -36.81
C GLU A 213 -51.56 -19.93 -37.46
N GLU A 214 -51.19 -21.13 -36.98
CA GLU A 214 -51.79 -22.40 -37.42
C GLU A 214 -53.28 -22.50 -37.07
N LEU A 215 -53.66 -22.13 -35.84
CA LEU A 215 -55.06 -22.06 -35.41
C LEU A 215 -55.85 -21.07 -36.26
N ARG A 216 -55.27 -19.90 -36.56
CA ARG A 216 -55.90 -18.89 -37.42
C ARG A 216 -56.11 -19.41 -38.84
N ALA A 217 -55.10 -20.04 -39.44
CA ALA A 217 -55.19 -20.63 -40.77
C ALA A 217 -56.25 -21.74 -40.82
N THR A 218 -56.23 -22.66 -39.85
CA THR A 218 -57.20 -23.76 -39.75
C THR A 218 -58.62 -23.23 -39.60
N ASN A 219 -58.82 -22.25 -38.71
CA ASN A 219 -60.12 -21.62 -38.49
C ASN A 219 -60.65 -20.94 -39.76
N GLN A 220 -59.80 -20.22 -40.50
CA GLN A 220 -60.15 -19.62 -41.79
C GLN A 220 -60.58 -20.69 -42.81
N THR A 221 -59.80 -21.78 -42.93
CA THR A 221 -60.14 -22.87 -43.85
C THR A 221 -61.44 -23.58 -43.49
N GLU A 222 -61.72 -23.79 -42.20
CA GLU A 222 -62.97 -24.37 -41.72
C GLU A 222 -64.17 -23.44 -41.98
N HIS A 223 -64.01 -22.11 -41.77
CA HIS A 223 -65.04 -21.15 -42.12
C HIS A 223 -65.36 -21.16 -43.62
N GLU A 224 -64.34 -21.22 -44.48
CA GLU A 224 -64.54 -21.35 -45.92
C GLU A 224 -65.22 -22.67 -46.30
N ARG A 225 -64.84 -23.78 -45.63
CA ARG A 225 -65.48 -25.09 -45.82
C ARG A 225 -66.96 -25.05 -45.44
N LEU A 226 -67.27 -24.55 -44.25
CA LEU A 226 -68.65 -24.37 -43.77
C LEU A 226 -69.47 -23.47 -44.70
N ALA A 227 -68.88 -22.38 -45.20
CA ALA A 227 -69.56 -21.50 -46.16
C ALA A 227 -69.88 -22.21 -47.49
N ARG A 228 -68.96 -23.04 -47.99
CA ARG A 228 -69.19 -23.87 -49.19
C ARG A 228 -70.27 -24.93 -48.96
N GLU A 229 -70.21 -25.63 -47.83
CA GLU A 229 -71.22 -26.63 -47.44
C GLU A 229 -72.60 -26.00 -47.30
N ALA A 230 -72.71 -24.84 -46.62
CA ALA A 230 -73.95 -24.11 -46.49
C ALA A 230 -74.53 -23.68 -47.85
N ARG A 231 -73.70 -23.16 -48.77
CA ARG A 231 -74.14 -22.82 -50.14
C ARG A 231 -74.64 -24.05 -50.89
N THR A 232 -73.97 -25.19 -50.74
CA THR A 232 -74.35 -26.45 -51.40
C THR A 232 -75.68 -26.98 -50.85
N ALA A 233 -75.86 -26.95 -49.52
CA ALA A 233 -77.11 -27.34 -48.87
C ALA A 233 -78.28 -26.42 -49.28
N ILE A 234 -78.06 -25.10 -49.38
CA ILE A 234 -79.06 -24.15 -49.88
C ILE A 234 -79.42 -24.46 -51.34
N ALA A 235 -78.44 -24.78 -52.20
CA ALA A 235 -78.70 -25.14 -53.59
C ALA A 235 -79.51 -26.44 -53.71
N GLN A 236 -79.21 -27.46 -52.88
CA GLN A 236 -79.99 -28.69 -52.82
C GLN A 236 -81.42 -28.43 -52.35
N LEU A 237 -81.60 -27.71 -51.23
CA LEU A 237 -82.94 -27.34 -50.73
C LEU A 237 -83.73 -26.51 -51.74
N SER A 238 -83.08 -25.61 -52.47
CA SER A 238 -83.73 -24.84 -53.54
C SER A 238 -84.13 -25.72 -54.71
N THR A 239 -83.30 -26.70 -55.09
CA THR A 239 -83.61 -27.67 -56.16
C THR A 239 -84.78 -28.56 -55.75
N ASP A 240 -84.78 -29.05 -54.51
CA ASP A 240 -85.87 -29.84 -53.93
C ASP A 240 -87.15 -29.02 -53.82
N GLY A 241 -87.06 -27.73 -53.45
CA GLY A 241 -88.17 -26.79 -53.48
C GLY A 241 -88.75 -26.60 -54.89
N GLN A 242 -87.89 -26.49 -55.90
CA GLN A 242 -88.29 -26.37 -57.30
C GLN A 242 -88.93 -27.67 -57.83
N PHE A 243 -88.45 -28.83 -57.38
CA PHE A 243 -89.08 -30.12 -57.68
C PHE A 243 -90.47 -30.22 -57.05
N LEU A 244 -90.63 -29.81 -55.79
CA LEU A 244 -91.93 -29.79 -55.11
C LEU A 244 -92.91 -28.82 -55.77
N ASP A 245 -92.46 -27.65 -56.23
CA ASP A 245 -93.29 -26.73 -56.99
C ASP A 245 -93.69 -27.29 -58.37
N HIS A 246 -92.78 -27.96 -59.09
CA HIS A 246 -93.14 -28.66 -60.34
C HIS A 246 -94.14 -29.79 -60.09
N VAL A 247 -93.99 -30.58 -59.02
CA VAL A 247 -94.98 -31.62 -58.63
C VAL A 247 -96.33 -30.97 -58.31
N ARG A 248 -96.34 -29.81 -57.64
CA ARG A 248 -97.55 -29.05 -57.35
C ARG A 248 -98.21 -28.52 -58.62
N GLU A 249 -97.43 -28.02 -59.59
CA GLU A 249 -97.94 -27.60 -60.90
C GLU A 249 -98.52 -28.78 -61.69
N ILE A 250 -97.88 -29.95 -61.69
CA ILE A 250 -98.41 -31.16 -62.33
C ILE A 250 -99.73 -31.60 -61.69
N ILE A 251 -99.81 -31.62 -60.35
CA ILE A 251 -101.06 -31.93 -59.65
C ILE A 251 -102.14 -30.90 -59.97
N ARG A 252 -101.79 -29.62 -60.09
CA ARG A 252 -102.73 -28.56 -60.46
C ARG A 252 -103.21 -28.73 -61.90
N PHE A 253 -102.32 -29.05 -62.84
CA PHE A 253 -102.62 -29.33 -64.23
C PHE A 253 -103.61 -30.50 -64.38
N PHE A 254 -103.38 -31.62 -63.67
CA PHE A 254 -104.30 -32.77 -63.64
C PHE A 254 -105.65 -32.47 -62.97
N LYS A 255 -105.74 -31.45 -62.10
CA LYS A 255 -106.98 -31.07 -61.42
C LYS A 255 -107.83 -30.07 -62.21
N THR A 256 -107.28 -29.49 -63.28
CA THR A 256 -107.97 -28.54 -64.18
C THR A 256 -108.23 -29.07 -65.60
N ALA A 257 -107.84 -30.32 -65.90
CA ALA A 257 -108.22 -31.07 -67.10
C ALA A 257 -109.37 -32.03 -66.77
#